data_AF-A0A8H3ACF7-F1
#
_entry.id   AF-A0A8H3ACF7-F1
#
_cell.length_a   1.000
_cell.length_b   1.000
_cell.length_c   1.000
_cell.angle_alpha   90.00
_cell.angle_beta   90.00
_cell.angle_gamma   90.00
#
_symmetry.space_group_name_H-M   'P 1'
#
loop_
_entity.id
_entity.type
_entity.pdbx_description
1 polymer ?
#
loop_
_entity_poly.entity_id
_entity_poly.type
_entity_poly.pdbx_seq_one_letter_code
_entity_poly.pdbx_strand_id
1 'polypeptide(L)'
;MSTLPRIARRLVFYTRPYDLTRDTTLILSFVSANPQELYRDLFPTAWKVLRVSGGNVGTSALATYSARLAFGVRQSNHKTITIPETHVEIGLGQSTQLSTNSEGFVHWSLPVTQKVEPDKSQGHGLLKAVNNTGEQSDICIGSLDGEKSIFSPMICWPRVNNGATAAIDFLPHLHVYAYSGLQETDLIRGEVENSLGDWNLSLLQGSPNDNRFHLYEDKNDGQKLRLVRD
;
A
#
# COMPACT_ATOMS: atom_id res chain seq x y z
N MET A 1 -2.48 6.98 -25.43
CA MET A 1 -2.38 7.17 -23.96
C MET A 1 -3.67 6.65 -23.34
N SER A 2 -3.66 5.42 -22.81
CA SER A 2 -4.79 4.90 -22.05
C SER A 2 -4.67 5.47 -20.64
N THR A 3 -5.50 6.46 -20.32
CA THR A 3 -5.63 6.93 -18.94
C THR A 3 -6.30 5.80 -18.17
N LEU A 4 -5.56 5.16 -17.26
CA LEU A 4 -6.16 4.30 -16.25
C LEU A 4 -7.34 5.07 -15.62
N PRO A 5 -8.51 4.45 -15.47
CA PRO A 5 -9.66 5.17 -14.95
C PRO A 5 -9.31 5.68 -13.55
N ARG A 6 -9.64 6.95 -13.27
CA ARG A 6 -9.45 7.61 -11.96
C ARG A 6 -10.43 7.03 -10.93
N ILE A 7 -10.37 5.73 -10.70
CA ILE A 7 -11.23 5.04 -9.75
C ILE A 7 -10.54 5.12 -8.40
N ALA A 8 -11.00 6.07 -7.59
CA ALA A 8 -10.80 6.04 -6.16
C ALA A 8 -11.86 5.13 -5.54
N ARG A 9 -11.42 4.12 -4.79
CA ARG A 9 -12.26 3.25 -3.97
C ARG A 9 -12.28 3.74 -2.55
N ARG A 10 -13.47 3.80 -1.97
CA ARG A 10 -13.71 4.10 -0.58
C ARG A 10 -13.88 2.78 0.17
N LEU A 11 -12.98 2.52 1.10
CA LEU A 11 -12.99 1.35 1.97
C LEU A 11 -13.56 1.80 3.31
N VAL A 12 -14.81 1.44 3.57
CA VAL A 12 -15.57 1.87 4.75
C VAL A 12 -15.61 0.74 5.77
N PHE A 13 -14.97 0.92 6.91
CA PHE A 13 -14.97 -0.04 8.01
C PHE A 13 -15.96 0.42 9.05
N TYR A 14 -16.95 -0.40 9.40
CA TYR A 14 -17.99 0.01 10.32
C TYR A 14 -18.37 -1.09 11.30
N THR A 15 -18.83 -0.65 12.47
CA THR A 15 -19.41 -1.48 13.53
C THR A 15 -20.79 -0.93 13.89
N ARG A 16 -21.72 -1.79 14.30
CA ARG A 16 -23.01 -1.37 14.87
C ARG A 16 -22.91 -1.29 16.40
N PRO A 17 -23.90 -0.68 17.08
CA PRO A 17 -23.98 -0.76 18.53
C PRO A 17 -23.87 -2.21 19.01
N TYR A 18 -23.00 -2.44 19.99
CA TYR A 18 -22.74 -3.71 20.66
C TYR A 18 -22.10 -4.81 19.80
N ASP A 19 -21.72 -4.53 18.56
CA ASP A 19 -20.94 -5.47 17.75
C ASP A 19 -19.50 -5.61 18.27
N LEU A 20 -18.96 -4.60 18.96
CA LEU A 20 -17.64 -4.63 19.59
C LEU A 20 -17.75 -4.31 21.08
N THR A 21 -17.13 -5.11 21.94
CA THR A 21 -17.11 -4.85 23.39
C THR A 21 -16.08 -3.79 23.78
N ARG A 22 -15.07 -3.55 22.95
CA ARG A 22 -13.98 -2.59 23.21
C ARG A 22 -13.57 -1.84 21.94
N ASP A 23 -12.90 -0.70 22.15
CA ASP A 23 -12.27 0.04 21.07
C ASP A 23 -11.19 -0.80 20.38
N THR A 24 -11.01 -0.58 19.08
CA THR A 24 -10.02 -1.29 18.28
C THR A 24 -9.33 -0.36 17.28
N THR A 25 -8.12 -0.74 16.89
CA THR A 25 -7.33 -0.07 15.87
C THR A 25 -7.11 -1.03 14.72
N LEU A 26 -7.53 -0.62 13.53
CA LEU A 26 -7.31 -1.38 12.30
C LEU A 26 -6.05 -0.89 11.61
N ILE A 27 -5.22 -1.82 11.19
CA ILE A 27 -4.11 -1.56 10.28
C ILE A 27 -4.45 -2.14 8.93
N LEU A 28 -4.42 -1.29 7.93
CA LEU A 28 -4.57 -1.67 6.53
C LEU A 28 -3.19 -1.67 5.91
N SER A 29 -2.87 -2.73 5.18
CA SER A 29 -1.58 -2.90 4.50
C SER A 29 -1.80 -3.53 3.14
N PHE A 30 -0.93 -3.22 2.18
CA PHE A 30 -0.87 -3.93 0.91
C PHE A 30 0.33 -4.86 0.91
N VAL A 31 0.15 -6.11 0.51
CA VAL A 31 1.23 -7.09 0.43
C VAL A 31 1.54 -7.44 -1.02
N SER A 32 2.79 -7.81 -1.28
CA SER A 32 3.18 -8.36 -2.58
C SER A 32 2.49 -9.71 -2.81
N ALA A 33 2.15 -10.00 -4.07
CA ALA A 33 1.63 -11.30 -4.49
C ALA A 33 2.67 -12.43 -4.36
N ASN A 34 3.97 -12.09 -4.23
CA ASN A 34 5.03 -13.05 -3.93
C ASN A 34 5.39 -13.03 -2.43
N PRO A 35 4.85 -13.95 -1.62
CA PRO A 35 5.10 -13.96 -0.18
C PRO A 35 6.55 -14.32 0.19
N GLN A 36 7.36 -14.89 -0.72
CA GLN A 36 8.74 -15.27 -0.40
C GLN A 36 9.70 -14.08 -0.27
N GLU A 37 9.35 -12.93 -0.85
CA GLU A 37 10.16 -11.70 -0.77
C GLU A 37 9.75 -10.82 0.42
N LEU A 38 8.59 -11.10 1.01
CA LEU A 38 8.07 -10.35 2.15
C LEU A 38 8.98 -10.49 3.37
N TYR A 39 9.17 -9.38 4.07
CA TYR A 39 9.91 -9.26 5.32
C TYR A 39 11.42 -9.56 5.25
N ARG A 40 11.96 -9.82 4.05
CA ARG A 40 13.41 -9.92 3.79
C ARG A 40 13.92 -8.68 3.08
N ASP A 41 13.47 -8.49 1.85
CA ASP A 41 13.92 -7.41 0.97
C ASP A 41 12.79 -6.43 0.65
N LEU A 42 11.54 -6.89 0.81
CA LEU A 42 10.31 -6.15 0.52
C LEU A 42 9.43 -6.11 1.77
N PHE A 43 9.05 -4.91 2.19
CA PHE A 43 8.33 -4.68 3.45
C PHE A 43 7.03 -3.93 3.19
N PRO A 44 5.88 -4.50 3.57
CA PRO A 44 4.62 -3.77 3.61
C PRO A 44 4.70 -2.59 4.59
N THR A 45 3.86 -1.60 4.38
CA THR A 45 3.67 -0.48 5.31
C THR A 45 2.31 -0.54 5.96
N ALA A 46 2.18 0.00 7.17
CA ALA A 46 0.89 0.39 7.73
C ALA A 46 0.33 1.54 6.89
N TRP A 47 -0.33 1.21 5.78
CA TRP A 47 -0.81 2.17 4.79
C TRP A 47 -1.86 3.11 5.39
N LYS A 48 -2.80 2.56 6.17
CA LYS A 48 -3.77 3.33 6.95
C LYS A 48 -3.95 2.74 8.34
N VAL A 49 -4.11 3.62 9.32
CA VAL A 49 -4.38 3.24 10.72
C VAL A 49 -5.69 3.89 11.14
N LEU A 50 -6.72 3.06 11.33
CA LEU A 50 -8.09 3.52 11.59
C LEU A 50 -8.49 3.19 13.02
N ARG A 51 -9.04 4.16 13.76
CA ARG A 51 -9.60 3.93 15.10
C ARG A 51 -11.09 3.72 14.99
N VAL A 52 -11.59 2.66 15.63
CA VAL A 52 -13.01 2.30 15.66
C VAL A 52 -13.43 2.12 17.11
N SER A 53 -14.41 2.93 17.55
CA SER A 53 -14.95 2.86 18.91
C SER A 53 -15.93 1.71 19.05
N GLY A 54 -15.82 0.96 20.15
CA GLY A 54 -16.77 -0.08 20.53
C GLY A 54 -17.86 0.42 21.48
N GLY A 55 -18.69 -0.51 21.97
CA GLY A 55 -19.73 -0.21 22.97
C GLY A 55 -21.11 0.06 22.36
N ASN A 56 -21.83 1.04 22.90
CA ASN A 56 -23.27 1.25 22.63
C ASN A 56 -23.55 2.15 21.41
N VAL A 57 -22.53 2.55 20.65
CA VAL A 57 -22.66 3.37 19.45
C VAL A 57 -22.10 2.64 18.24
N GLY A 58 -22.66 2.93 17.06
CA GLY A 58 -22.06 2.53 15.80
C GLY A 58 -20.97 3.52 15.40
N THR A 59 -19.87 3.01 14.87
CA THR A 59 -18.73 3.81 14.40
C THR A 59 -18.38 3.41 12.98
N SER A 60 -17.92 4.36 12.17
CA SER A 60 -17.33 4.08 10.87
C SER A 60 -16.04 4.86 10.66
N ALA A 61 -15.10 4.25 9.94
CA ALA A 61 -13.85 4.84 9.50
C ALA A 61 -13.66 4.58 8.00
N LEU A 62 -12.91 5.47 7.33
CA LEU A 62 -12.76 5.46 5.88
C LEU A 62 -11.28 5.49 5.49
N ALA A 63 -10.93 4.69 4.48
CA ALA A 63 -9.70 4.83 3.72
C ALA A 63 -10.03 4.96 2.22
N THR A 64 -9.28 5.79 1.49
CA THR A 64 -9.44 5.94 0.03
C THR A 64 -8.25 5.33 -0.67
N TYR A 65 -8.48 4.33 -1.52
CA TYR A 65 -7.48 3.69 -2.36
C TYR A 65 -7.63 4.18 -3.81
N SER A 66 -6.54 4.58 -4.44
CA SER A 66 -6.48 4.97 -5.85
C SER A 66 -5.55 4.02 -6.59
N ALA A 67 -5.95 3.58 -7.78
CA ALA A 67 -5.11 2.73 -8.64
C ALA A 67 -3.98 3.50 -9.36
N ARG A 68 -3.79 4.79 -9.07
CA ARG A 68 -2.66 5.59 -9.56
C ARG A 68 -1.43 5.26 -8.74
N LEU A 69 -0.53 4.47 -9.29
CA LEU A 69 0.68 4.04 -8.62
C LEU A 69 1.80 5.04 -8.84
N ALA A 70 2.69 5.15 -7.85
CA ALA A 70 3.91 5.92 -7.97
C ALA A 70 5.05 5.23 -7.23
N PHE A 71 6.26 5.41 -7.75
CA PHE A 71 7.47 5.18 -6.96
C PHE A 71 7.80 6.45 -6.19
N GLY A 72 8.22 6.30 -4.93
CA GLY A 72 8.68 7.37 -4.07
C GLY A 72 9.91 6.94 -3.29
N VAL A 73 10.60 7.91 -2.69
CA VAL A 73 11.74 7.64 -1.81
C VAL A 73 11.34 7.93 -0.39
N ARG A 74 11.77 7.06 0.53
CA ARG A 74 11.66 7.31 1.96
C ARG A 74 12.96 7.92 2.46
N GLN A 75 12.89 9.09 3.09
CA GLN A 75 14.02 9.67 3.82
C GLN A 75 13.85 9.33 5.30
N SER A 76 14.68 8.43 5.79
CA SER A 76 14.77 8.14 7.21
C SER A 76 15.83 9.04 7.84
N ASN A 77 15.42 10.13 8.48
CA ASN A 77 16.28 10.77 9.48
C ASN A 77 15.99 10.08 10.81
N HIS A 78 17.02 9.75 11.61
CA HIS A 78 17.04 8.82 12.77
C HIS A 78 15.94 8.87 13.85
N LYS A 79 14.88 9.69 13.71
CA LYS A 79 13.68 9.71 14.57
C LYS A 79 12.36 9.87 13.83
N THR A 80 12.37 10.13 12.52
CA THR A 80 11.15 10.43 11.77
C THR A 80 11.31 9.96 10.34
N ILE A 81 10.37 9.13 9.91
CA ILE A 81 10.23 8.70 8.53
C ILE A 81 9.54 9.86 7.81
N THR A 82 10.30 10.66 7.09
CA THR A 82 9.71 11.64 6.18
C THR A 82 9.74 11.02 4.81
N ILE A 83 8.58 10.87 4.19
CA ILE A 83 8.50 10.53 2.78
C ILE A 83 8.54 11.87 2.06
N PRO A 84 9.70 12.33 1.54
CA PRO A 84 9.73 13.53 0.73
C PRO A 84 8.71 13.41 -0.40
N GLU A 85 8.12 14.54 -0.78
CA GLU A 85 7.12 14.63 -1.86
C GLU A 85 7.66 14.17 -3.22
N THR A 86 8.94 13.80 -3.33
CA THR A 86 9.58 13.32 -4.55
C THR A 86 9.11 11.91 -4.93
N HIS A 87 8.07 11.87 -5.74
CA HIS A 87 7.51 10.67 -6.33
C HIS A 87 7.37 10.81 -7.84
N VAL A 88 7.17 9.69 -8.53
CA VAL A 88 6.86 9.64 -9.95
C VAL A 88 5.74 8.64 -10.19
N GLU A 89 4.65 9.10 -10.83
CA GLU A 89 3.56 8.22 -11.24
C GLU A 89 4.09 7.16 -12.23
N ILE A 90 3.72 5.90 -12.04
CA ILE A 90 4.21 4.75 -12.81
C ILE A 90 3.03 3.89 -13.25
N GLY A 91 3.00 3.53 -14.53
CA GLY A 91 2.04 2.60 -15.11
C GLY A 91 2.61 1.19 -15.26
N LEU A 92 1.73 0.19 -15.39
CA LEU A 92 2.12 -1.21 -15.60
C LEU A 92 3.09 -1.36 -16.77
N GLY A 93 4.13 -2.17 -16.59
CA GLY A 93 5.18 -2.42 -17.57
C GLY A 93 6.15 -1.26 -17.80
N GLN A 94 6.10 -0.22 -16.97
CA GLN A 94 7.04 0.90 -17.07
C GLN A 94 8.23 0.75 -16.11
N SER A 95 9.33 1.42 -16.46
CA SER A 95 10.52 1.57 -15.63
C SER A 95 10.82 3.04 -15.42
N THR A 96 11.34 3.40 -14.25
CA THR A 96 11.92 4.72 -13.94
C THR A 96 13.29 4.54 -13.29
N GLN A 97 14.04 5.63 -13.14
CA GLN A 97 15.33 5.67 -12.49
C GLN A 97 15.33 6.76 -11.42
N LEU A 98 15.89 6.43 -10.27
CA LEU A 98 16.19 7.38 -9.21
C LEU A 98 17.60 7.90 -9.40
N SER A 99 17.82 9.21 -9.35
CA SER A 99 19.15 9.80 -9.38
C SER A 99 19.28 10.93 -8.36
N THR A 100 20.51 11.33 -8.09
CA THR A 100 20.81 12.48 -7.23
C THR A 100 21.56 13.52 -8.07
N ASN A 101 21.12 14.77 -8.01
CA ASN A 101 21.83 15.86 -8.69
C ASN A 101 23.09 16.28 -7.91
N SER A 102 23.88 17.20 -8.46
CA SER A 102 25.12 17.69 -7.83
C SER A 102 24.91 18.37 -6.48
N GLU A 103 23.70 18.78 -6.15
CA GLU A 103 23.33 19.43 -4.89
C GLU A 103 22.80 18.44 -3.84
N GLY A 104 22.72 17.15 -4.16
CA GLY A 104 22.21 16.12 -3.24
C GLY A 104 20.69 15.94 -3.28
N PHE A 105 19.97 16.64 -4.16
CA PHE A 105 18.53 16.42 -4.33
C PHE A 105 18.25 15.21 -5.20
N VAL A 106 17.29 14.42 -4.75
CA VAL A 106 16.84 13.21 -5.41
C VAL A 106 15.81 13.55 -6.50
N HIS A 107 15.90 12.88 -7.65
CA HIS A 107 15.02 13.06 -8.81
C HIS A 107 14.63 11.72 -9.42
N TRP A 108 13.43 11.67 -9.98
CA TRP A 108 12.96 10.54 -10.77
C TRP A 108 13.01 10.86 -12.26
N SER A 109 13.47 9.92 -13.07
CA SER A 109 13.30 10.01 -14.52
C SER A 109 11.83 9.83 -14.91
N LEU A 110 11.43 10.38 -16.05
CA LEU A 110 10.12 10.05 -16.62
C LEU A 110 10.02 8.53 -16.87
N PRO A 111 8.87 7.91 -16.56
CA PRO A 111 8.63 6.51 -16.87
C PRO A 111 8.79 6.20 -18.35
N VAL A 112 9.46 5.09 -18.64
CA VAL A 112 9.58 4.53 -19.99
C VAL A 112 8.94 3.16 -20.04
N THR A 113 8.16 2.89 -21.10
CA THR A 113 7.61 1.55 -21.34
C THR A 113 8.74 0.57 -21.62
N GLN A 114 8.77 -0.53 -20.88
CA GLN A 114 9.75 -1.58 -21.10
C GLN A 114 9.44 -2.29 -22.42
N LYS A 115 10.47 -2.58 -23.22
CA LYS A 115 10.36 -3.53 -24.33
C LYS A 115 10.25 -4.92 -23.71
N VAL A 116 9.03 -5.39 -23.49
CA VAL A 116 8.79 -6.75 -22.99
C VAL A 116 9.06 -7.72 -24.13
N GLU A 117 10.10 -8.56 -24.03
CA GLU A 117 10.10 -9.81 -24.78
C GLU A 117 8.94 -10.67 -24.23
N PRO A 118 8.10 -11.26 -25.09
CA PRO A 118 6.89 -11.95 -24.67
C PRO A 118 7.27 -13.28 -23.99
N ASP A 119 7.66 -13.23 -22.73
CA ASP A 119 7.68 -14.43 -21.90
C ASP A 119 6.25 -14.69 -21.39
N LYS A 120 5.74 -15.87 -21.74
CA LYS A 120 4.32 -16.22 -21.80
C LYS A 120 3.68 -16.52 -20.44
N SER A 121 4.16 -15.97 -19.33
CA SER A 121 3.77 -16.48 -18.00
C SER A 121 3.47 -15.46 -16.89
N GLN A 122 3.59 -14.14 -17.10
CA GLN A 122 3.13 -13.15 -16.11
C GLN A 122 2.31 -12.05 -16.79
N GLY A 123 0.99 -12.12 -16.61
CA GLY A 123 -0.01 -11.34 -17.34
C GLY A 123 -0.10 -9.85 -17.01
N HIS A 124 0.84 -9.29 -16.23
CA HIS A 124 0.84 -7.88 -15.85
C HIS A 124 2.28 -7.34 -15.94
N GLY A 125 2.46 -6.21 -16.62
CA GLY A 125 3.80 -5.66 -16.85
C GLY A 125 4.48 -5.23 -15.54
N LEU A 126 5.66 -5.78 -15.26
CA LEU A 126 6.44 -5.50 -14.05
C LEU A 126 6.78 -4.00 -13.93
N LEU A 127 6.48 -3.42 -12.76
CA LEU A 127 6.88 -2.05 -12.42
C LEU A 127 8.33 -2.09 -11.92
N LYS A 128 9.18 -1.18 -12.42
CA LYS A 128 10.60 -1.13 -12.03
C LYS A 128 11.06 0.28 -11.67
N ALA A 129 11.88 0.36 -10.63
CA ALA A 129 12.64 1.54 -10.25
C ALA A 129 14.11 1.15 -10.05
N VAL A 130 15.01 1.73 -10.84
CA VAL A 130 16.45 1.51 -10.69
C VAL A 130 17.03 2.59 -9.79
N ASN A 131 17.78 2.21 -8.76
CA ASN A 131 18.53 3.18 -7.98
C ASN A 131 19.83 3.56 -8.70
N ASN A 132 19.98 4.81 -9.11
CA ASN A 132 21.18 5.37 -9.73
C ASN A 132 21.67 6.63 -9.00
N THR A 133 21.49 6.65 -7.67
CA THR A 133 21.87 7.78 -6.81
C THR A 133 23.36 7.79 -6.45
N GLY A 134 24.10 6.72 -6.78
CA GLY A 134 25.48 6.50 -6.31
C GLY A 134 25.56 5.84 -4.92
N GLU A 135 24.48 5.83 -4.15
CA GLU A 135 24.41 5.34 -2.76
C GLU A 135 23.24 4.35 -2.57
N GLN A 136 23.10 3.79 -1.38
CA GLN A 136 21.88 3.05 -1.01
C GLN A 136 20.68 3.99 -0.83
N SER A 137 19.49 3.56 -1.21
CA SER A 137 18.25 4.34 -1.02
C SER A 137 17.05 3.44 -0.69
N ASP A 138 16.16 3.95 0.17
CA ASP A 138 14.88 3.30 0.45
C ASP A 138 13.87 3.70 -0.63
N ILE A 139 13.47 2.75 -1.48
CA ILE A 139 12.49 2.97 -2.54
C ILE A 139 11.15 2.39 -2.10
N CYS A 140 10.06 3.07 -2.37
CA CYS A 140 8.71 2.59 -2.08
C CYS A 140 7.83 2.67 -3.32
N ILE A 141 6.89 1.74 -3.44
CA ILE A 141 5.73 1.83 -4.32
C ILE A 141 4.50 2.14 -3.45
N GLY A 142 3.59 2.94 -3.98
CA GLY A 142 2.37 3.33 -3.28
C GLY A 142 1.36 3.97 -4.21
N SER A 143 0.26 4.46 -3.64
CA SER A 143 -0.77 5.17 -4.39
C SER A 143 -0.65 6.67 -4.27
N LEU A 144 -1.05 7.36 -5.33
CA LEU A 144 -1.33 8.80 -5.31
C LEU A 144 -2.79 9.04 -4.97
N ASP A 145 -3.04 9.86 -3.96
CA ASP A 145 -4.37 10.41 -3.72
C ASP A 145 -4.84 11.17 -4.97
N GLY A 146 -6.05 10.84 -5.44
CA GLY A 146 -6.58 11.27 -6.73
C GLY A 146 -6.74 12.79 -6.87
N GLU A 147 -6.98 13.49 -5.76
CA GLU A 147 -7.23 14.94 -5.76
C GLU A 147 -5.99 15.77 -5.41
N LYS A 148 -5.13 15.26 -4.52
CA LYS A 148 -4.03 16.03 -3.93
C LYS A 148 -2.64 15.58 -4.40
N SER A 149 -2.55 14.50 -5.19
CA SER A 149 -1.28 13.85 -5.56
C SER A 149 -0.38 13.56 -4.36
N ILE A 150 -0.98 13.32 -3.19
CA ILE A 150 -0.24 12.94 -1.99
C ILE A 150 0.14 11.47 -2.15
N PHE A 151 1.44 11.21 -2.13
CA PHE A 151 1.97 9.86 -2.17
C PHE A 151 1.80 9.17 -0.82
N SER A 152 1.19 7.98 -0.84
CA SER A 152 1.01 7.13 0.32
C SER A 152 1.69 5.79 0.04
N PRO A 153 2.81 5.47 0.74
CA PRO A 153 3.55 4.26 0.48
C PRO A 153 2.70 3.04 0.84
N MET A 154 2.95 1.94 0.15
CA MET A 154 2.28 0.67 0.39
C MET A 154 3.30 -0.40 0.72
N ILE A 155 4.37 -0.45 -0.08
CA ILE A 155 5.44 -1.42 0.00
C ILE A 155 6.76 -0.68 -0.19
N CYS A 156 7.78 -1.03 0.58
CA CYS A 156 9.11 -0.44 0.49
C CYS A 156 10.20 -1.50 0.42
N TRP A 157 11.26 -1.17 -0.32
CA TRP A 157 12.55 -1.84 -0.37
C TRP A 157 13.57 -0.97 0.36
N PRO A 158 13.95 -1.30 1.59
CA PRO A 158 15.01 -0.61 2.30
C PRO A 158 16.37 -0.88 1.66
N ARG A 159 17.24 0.12 1.60
CA ARG A 159 18.65 0.00 1.20
C ARG A 159 18.85 -0.65 -0.18
N VAL A 160 18.07 -0.24 -1.19
CA VAL A 160 18.32 -0.64 -2.58
C VAL A 160 19.69 -0.12 -2.97
N ASN A 161 20.61 -1.02 -3.35
CA ASN A 161 21.97 -0.64 -3.77
C ASN A 161 21.97 0.21 -5.05
N ASN A 162 23.01 1.02 -5.25
CA ASN A 162 23.25 1.68 -6.53
C ASN A 162 23.37 0.65 -7.66
N GLY A 163 22.72 0.91 -8.79
CA GLY A 163 22.55 0.00 -9.93
C GLY A 163 21.50 -1.10 -9.73
N ALA A 164 21.00 -1.33 -8.50
CA ALA A 164 19.99 -2.36 -8.24
C ALA A 164 18.58 -1.87 -8.58
N THR A 165 17.66 -2.82 -8.78
CA THR A 165 16.28 -2.57 -9.19
C THR A 165 15.31 -2.98 -8.09
N ALA A 166 14.44 -2.07 -7.68
CA ALA A 166 13.20 -2.38 -6.99
C ALA A 166 12.14 -2.73 -8.04
N ALA A 167 11.61 -3.95 -7.99
CA ALA A 167 10.67 -4.46 -8.98
C ALA A 167 9.48 -5.13 -8.31
N ILE A 168 8.29 -4.94 -8.88
CA ILE A 168 7.07 -5.60 -8.37
C ILE A 168 6.07 -5.85 -9.49
N ASP A 169 5.41 -7.00 -9.40
CA ASP A 169 4.12 -7.24 -10.05
C ASP A 169 3.03 -6.83 -9.06
N PHE A 170 2.54 -5.60 -9.19
CA PHE A 170 1.65 -5.02 -8.19
C PHE A 170 0.21 -5.49 -8.39
N LEU A 171 -0.26 -6.28 -7.43
CA LEU A 171 -1.68 -6.59 -7.24
C LEU A 171 -2.16 -5.92 -5.95
N PRO A 172 -3.28 -5.17 -5.96
CA PRO A 172 -3.77 -4.46 -4.77
C PRO A 172 -4.47 -5.43 -3.81
N HIS A 173 -3.68 -6.27 -3.14
CA HIS A 173 -4.16 -7.20 -2.12
C HIS A 173 -4.11 -6.51 -0.75
N LEU A 174 -5.27 -6.13 -0.25
CA LEU A 174 -5.44 -5.47 1.04
C LEU A 174 -5.47 -6.50 2.16
N HIS A 175 -4.62 -6.34 3.16
CA HIS A 175 -4.63 -7.06 4.42
C HIS A 175 -5.10 -6.13 5.54
N VAL A 176 -5.92 -6.65 6.46
CA VAL A 176 -6.43 -5.88 7.59
C VAL A 176 -6.14 -6.62 8.90
N TYR A 177 -5.55 -5.91 9.85
CA TYR A 177 -5.18 -6.43 11.16
C TYR A 177 -5.83 -5.60 12.28
N ALA A 178 -6.12 -6.24 13.42
CA ALA A 178 -6.46 -5.54 14.65
C ALA A 178 -5.19 -5.34 15.50
N TYR A 179 -4.54 -4.18 15.39
CA TYR A 179 -3.28 -3.91 16.10
C TYR A 179 -3.08 -2.40 16.32
N SER A 180 -2.57 -2.01 17.50
CA SER A 180 -2.43 -0.60 17.89
C SER A 180 -0.98 -0.09 17.97
N GLY A 181 0.00 -0.94 17.68
CA GLY A 181 1.42 -0.63 17.88
C GLY A 181 2.14 0.01 16.68
N LEU A 182 1.45 0.25 15.56
CA LEU A 182 2.04 0.89 14.37
C LEU A 182 1.34 2.20 14.04
N GLN A 183 2.09 3.13 13.48
CA GLN A 183 1.61 4.38 12.90
C GLN A 183 1.55 4.28 11.38
N GLU A 184 0.82 5.18 10.72
CA GLU A 184 0.83 5.24 9.25
C GLU A 184 2.26 5.38 8.75
N THR A 185 2.60 4.66 7.67
CA THR A 185 3.93 4.58 7.04
C THR A 185 5.00 3.76 7.77
N ASP A 186 4.71 3.23 8.97
CA ASP A 186 5.61 2.27 9.62
C ASP A 186 5.78 1.01 8.76
N LEU A 187 6.99 0.44 8.75
CA LEU A 187 7.26 -0.81 8.06
C LEU A 187 6.79 -1.99 8.92
N ILE A 188 6.02 -2.87 8.31
CA ILE A 188 5.66 -4.16 8.88
C ILE A 188 6.82 -5.11 8.59
N ARG A 189 7.61 -5.42 9.62
CA ARG A 189 8.86 -6.21 9.51
C ARG A 189 8.70 -7.70 9.77
N GLY A 190 7.48 -8.14 10.03
CA GLY A 190 7.14 -9.53 10.27
C GLY A 190 5.62 -9.67 10.28
N GLU A 191 5.15 -10.90 10.40
CA GLU A 191 3.73 -11.17 10.49
C GLU A 191 3.10 -10.45 11.69
N VAL A 192 1.96 -9.81 11.45
CA VAL A 192 1.19 -9.15 12.50
C VAL A 192 0.17 -10.16 13.01
N GLU A 193 0.29 -10.50 14.29
CA GLU A 193 -0.70 -11.32 14.99
C GLU A 193 -2.05 -10.56 14.97
N ASN A 194 -3.16 -11.29 14.81
CA ASN A 194 -4.54 -10.76 14.68
C ASN A 194 -4.94 -10.25 13.27
N SER A 195 -4.67 -11.04 12.24
CA SER A 195 -5.28 -10.85 10.92
C SER A 195 -6.81 -11.00 11.01
N LEU A 196 -7.52 -10.01 10.45
CA LEU A 196 -8.98 -10.03 10.33
C LEU A 196 -9.44 -10.51 8.95
N GLY A 197 -8.55 -10.50 7.96
CA GLY A 197 -8.81 -10.97 6.61
C GLY A 197 -8.00 -10.21 5.55
N ASP A 198 -8.09 -10.72 4.33
CA ASP A 198 -7.43 -10.20 3.15
C ASP A 198 -8.37 -10.18 1.93
N TRP A 199 -8.20 -9.17 1.07
CA TRP A 199 -9.06 -8.94 -0.09
C TRP A 199 -8.27 -8.45 -1.29
N ASN A 200 -8.42 -9.14 -2.42
CA ASN A 200 -7.92 -8.68 -3.70
C ASN A 200 -8.85 -7.59 -4.27
N LEU A 201 -8.42 -6.33 -4.20
CA LEU A 201 -9.23 -5.19 -4.64
C LEU A 201 -9.37 -5.12 -6.17
N SER A 202 -8.56 -5.85 -6.95
CA SER A 202 -8.73 -5.92 -8.41
C SER A 202 -10.00 -6.68 -8.79
N LEU A 203 -10.48 -7.60 -7.95
CA LEU A 203 -11.73 -8.34 -8.16
C LEU A 203 -12.98 -7.49 -7.88
N LEU A 204 -12.82 -6.32 -7.26
CA LEU A 204 -13.92 -5.39 -6.96
C LEU A 204 -14.22 -4.45 -8.14
N GLN A 205 -13.63 -4.67 -9.32
CA GLN A 205 -13.85 -3.88 -10.53
C GLN A 205 -15.33 -3.80 -10.96
N GLY A 206 -16.15 -4.81 -10.66
CA GLY A 206 -17.60 -4.81 -10.92
C GLY A 206 -18.47 -4.31 -9.75
N SER A 207 -17.88 -3.93 -8.62
CA SER A 207 -18.59 -3.49 -7.42
C SER A 207 -18.66 -1.96 -7.31
N PRO A 208 -19.58 -1.40 -6.51
CA PRO A 208 -19.58 0.03 -6.18
C PRO A 208 -18.21 0.50 -5.69
N ASN A 209 -17.91 1.78 -5.95
CA ASN A 209 -16.67 2.39 -5.47
C ASN A 209 -16.63 2.51 -3.94
N ASP A 210 -17.78 2.40 -3.25
CA ASP A 210 -17.87 2.21 -1.81
C ASP A 210 -17.88 0.71 -1.48
N ASN A 211 -16.81 0.21 -0.86
CA ASN A 211 -16.70 -1.15 -0.37
C ASN A 211 -16.78 -1.15 1.16
N ARG A 212 -17.80 -1.80 1.72
CA ARG A 212 -18.13 -1.71 3.14
C ARG A 212 -17.74 -2.99 3.87
N PHE A 213 -16.98 -2.86 4.94
CA PHE A 213 -16.51 -3.93 5.79
C PHE A 213 -17.17 -3.82 7.16
N HIS A 214 -17.90 -4.86 7.55
CA HIS A 214 -18.55 -4.96 8.84
C HIS A 214 -17.61 -5.63 9.84
N LEU A 215 -17.19 -4.87 10.85
CA LEU A 215 -16.36 -5.30 11.95
C LEU A 215 -17.25 -5.63 13.16
N TYR A 216 -17.05 -6.81 13.74
CA TYR A 216 -17.82 -7.31 14.89
C TYR A 216 -17.02 -8.33 15.70
N GLU A 217 -17.44 -8.63 16.91
CA GLU A 217 -16.89 -9.71 17.74
C GLU A 217 -17.75 -10.96 17.61
N ASP A 218 -17.12 -12.04 17.16
CA ASP A 218 -17.66 -13.38 17.29
C ASP A 218 -17.38 -13.92 18.69
N LYS A 219 -18.38 -14.57 19.30
CA LYS A 219 -18.31 -15.05 20.68
C LYS A 219 -17.19 -16.07 20.92
N ASN A 220 -16.78 -16.79 19.89
CA ASN A 220 -15.81 -17.88 20.01
C ASN A 220 -14.43 -17.51 19.47
N ASP A 221 -14.35 -16.48 18.62
CA ASP A 221 -13.20 -16.30 17.73
C ASP A 221 -12.76 -14.82 17.64
N GLY A 222 -13.21 -14.00 18.59
CA GLY A 222 -12.79 -12.61 18.75
C GLY A 222 -13.27 -11.69 17.63
N GLN A 223 -12.48 -10.65 17.33
CA GLN A 223 -12.83 -9.68 16.29
C GLN A 223 -12.79 -10.33 14.90
N LYS A 224 -13.80 -10.05 14.09
CA LYS A 224 -13.98 -10.53 12.72
C LYS A 224 -14.35 -9.38 11.81
N LEU A 225 -13.91 -9.47 10.56
CA LEU A 225 -14.20 -8.49 9.53
C LEU A 225 -14.79 -9.17 8.31
N ARG A 226 -15.91 -8.64 7.82
CA ARG A 226 -16.60 -9.19 6.65
C ARG A 226 -16.90 -8.11 5.62
N LEU A 227 -16.49 -8.34 4.37
CA LEU A 227 -16.94 -7.54 3.24
C LEU A 227 -18.45 -7.76 3.03
N VAL A 228 -19.22 -6.69 3.09
CA VAL A 228 -20.66 -6.68 2.80
C VAL A 228 -20.84 -6.65 1.28
N ARG A 229 -21.58 -7.63 0.75
CA ARG A 229 -22.05 -7.59 -0.62
C ARG A 229 -23.43 -6.94 -0.60
N ASP A 230 -23.61 -5.92 -1.42
CA ASP A 230 -24.93 -5.35 -1.69
C ASP A 230 -25.79 -6.33 -2.50
#